data_AF-A0A076H3I3-F1
#
_entry.id   AF-A0A076H3I3-F1
#
_cell.length_a   1.000
_cell.length_b   1.000
_cell.length_c   1.000
_cell.angle_alpha   90.00
_cell.angle_beta   90.00
_cell.angle_gamma   90.00
#
_symmetry.space_group_name_H-M   'P 1'
#
loop_
_entity.id
_entity.type
_entity.pdbx_description
1 polymer ?
#
loop_
_entity_poly.entity_id
_entity_poly.type
_entity_poly.pdbx_seq_one_letter_code
_entity_poly.pdbx_strand_id
1 'polypeptide(L)'
;MSALAVILAKRNHSVSGSDSRENTTVQQLRDQGIRVFSEQSTATIRTLADEDGKPPIVVVSTAIPESNPELREARRSGLEIWHRSDLLAALIALQPSIAVAGSHGKTTTSTLTTTLLHAAGEDPTAIIGGIVPCLGSNGHCGEGRLLIAEADESDGSLVKFQPSLGVITNLELDHTDHYSGLDDLIATLQRFGKGCDRLLANADDPILREHFQADAWWSVKRSDDVDYASIPHQLDGDRCLATFHEHGEAVGEFTLPMPGLHNLSNATAALAACRLEGIPFETLRQCLAVLQTPGRRFDHRGTWKGRHIVDDYAHHPSEVKATLDMAGLMVKSGRSPLPSAPQRVVAVFQPHRYSRTSEFLDAFAEALLNCDVLLLAPIYSAGESPLEGVSSHALAQQVRQLKPELQLQVADTLDELIEQVQTVSLADDLVLAMGAGDVNSLWQRLERSERSNPASTAVTV
;
A
#
# COMPACT_ATOMS: atom_id res chain seq x y z
N MET A 1 -9.53 -11.14 5.71
CA MET A 1 -10.29 -12.34 6.11
C MET A 1 -9.76 -13.59 5.41
N SER A 2 -9.73 -13.64 4.07
CA SER A 2 -9.27 -14.83 3.32
C SER A 2 -7.91 -15.36 3.74
N ALA A 3 -6.88 -14.50 3.82
CA ALA A 3 -5.53 -14.90 4.26
C ALA A 3 -5.53 -15.62 5.62
N LEU A 4 -6.28 -15.12 6.60
CA LEU A 4 -6.40 -15.73 7.93
C LEU A 4 -7.05 -17.11 7.86
N ALA A 5 -8.11 -17.25 7.06
CA ALA A 5 -8.81 -18.52 6.86
C ALA A 5 -7.90 -19.59 6.23
N VAL A 6 -7.14 -19.21 5.19
CA VAL A 6 -6.16 -20.09 4.53
C VAL A 6 -5.09 -20.58 5.50
N ILE A 7 -4.55 -19.68 6.32
CA ILE A 7 -3.52 -20.03 7.31
C ILE A 7 -4.06 -20.99 8.35
N LEU A 8 -5.25 -20.73 8.91
CA LEU A 8 -5.87 -21.62 9.89
C LEU A 8 -6.17 -23.01 9.28
N ALA A 9 -6.69 -23.06 8.06
CA ALA A 9 -6.96 -24.33 7.37
C ALA A 9 -5.67 -25.13 7.13
N LYS A 10 -4.60 -24.47 6.66
CA LYS A 10 -3.27 -25.11 6.50
C LYS A 10 -2.65 -25.56 7.82
N ARG A 11 -2.97 -24.89 8.93
CA ARG A 11 -2.62 -25.30 10.30
C ARG A 11 -3.57 -26.37 10.88
N ASN A 12 -4.39 -27.00 10.02
CA ASN A 12 -5.32 -28.08 10.35
C ASN A 12 -6.47 -27.69 11.30
N HIS A 13 -6.85 -26.40 11.33
CA HIS A 13 -8.10 -26.01 11.97
C HIS A 13 -9.30 -26.24 11.05
N SER A 14 -10.45 -26.59 11.63
CA SER A 14 -11.75 -26.59 10.93
C SER A 14 -12.15 -25.14 10.67
N VAL A 15 -12.27 -24.76 9.39
CA VAL A 15 -12.58 -23.38 8.98
C VAL A 15 -13.79 -23.39 8.06
N SER A 16 -14.74 -22.52 8.36
CA SER A 16 -15.88 -22.19 7.50
C SER A 16 -16.10 -20.68 7.49
N GLY A 17 -16.86 -20.17 6.51
CA GLY A 17 -17.18 -18.75 6.45
C GLY A 17 -18.36 -18.44 5.55
N SER A 18 -18.79 -17.18 5.55
CA SER A 18 -19.89 -16.70 4.71
C SER A 18 -19.50 -15.37 4.03
N ASP A 19 -19.91 -15.20 2.77
CA ASP A 19 -19.82 -13.91 2.08
C ASP A 19 -21.04 -13.75 1.16
N SER A 20 -21.62 -12.54 1.16
CA SER A 20 -22.76 -12.19 0.31
C SER A 20 -22.41 -12.04 -1.17
N ARG A 21 -21.13 -11.90 -1.49
CA ARG A 21 -20.64 -11.70 -2.86
C ARG A 21 -19.80 -12.87 -3.33
N GLU A 22 -20.23 -13.50 -4.41
CA GLU A 22 -19.45 -14.52 -5.09
C GLU A 22 -18.31 -13.86 -5.89
N ASN A 23 -17.06 -14.27 -5.63
CA ASN A 23 -15.87 -13.70 -6.26
C ASN A 23 -14.72 -14.72 -6.35
N THR A 24 -13.63 -14.35 -7.01
CA THR A 24 -12.45 -15.21 -7.20
C THR A 24 -11.85 -15.70 -5.88
N THR A 25 -11.80 -14.86 -4.85
CA THR A 25 -11.31 -15.21 -3.52
C THR A 25 -12.18 -16.28 -2.84
N VAL A 26 -13.51 -16.17 -2.96
CA VAL A 26 -14.44 -17.18 -2.43
C VAL A 26 -14.23 -18.53 -3.13
N GLN A 27 -14.06 -18.52 -4.46
CA GLN A 27 -13.77 -19.73 -5.21
C GLN A 27 -12.45 -20.37 -4.78
N GLN A 28 -11.38 -19.56 -4.64
CA GLN A 28 -10.08 -20.04 -4.16
C GLN A 28 -10.15 -20.69 -2.77
N LEU A 29 -10.96 -20.15 -1.84
CA LEU A 29 -11.16 -20.76 -0.53
C LEU A 29 -11.86 -22.12 -0.65
N ARG A 30 -12.87 -22.24 -1.50
CA ARG A 30 -13.56 -23.52 -1.75
C ARG A 30 -12.65 -24.55 -2.40
N ASP A 31 -11.81 -24.14 -3.35
CA ASP A 31 -10.81 -25.01 -3.99
C ASP A 31 -9.78 -25.55 -2.98
N GLN A 32 -9.55 -24.80 -1.88
CA GLN A 32 -8.73 -25.23 -0.74
C GLN A 32 -9.50 -26.07 0.30
N GLY A 33 -10.74 -26.44 0.01
CA GLY A 33 -11.58 -27.28 0.88
C GLY A 33 -12.28 -26.52 2.00
N ILE A 34 -12.21 -25.18 2.03
CA ILE A 34 -12.89 -24.35 3.04
C ILE A 34 -14.37 -24.21 2.64
N ARG A 35 -15.28 -24.53 3.58
CA ARG A 35 -16.72 -24.40 3.36
C ARG A 35 -17.14 -22.93 3.41
N VAL A 36 -17.55 -22.37 2.28
CA VAL A 36 -18.02 -20.98 2.17
C VAL A 36 -19.50 -20.90 1.76
N PHE A 37 -20.34 -20.36 2.65
CA PHE A 37 -21.77 -20.14 2.44
C PHE A 37 -22.02 -18.81 1.69
N SER A 38 -22.93 -18.83 0.72
CA SER A 38 -23.35 -17.64 -0.05
C SER A 38 -24.42 -16.81 0.65
N GLU A 39 -25.07 -17.36 1.68
CA GLU A 39 -26.09 -16.69 2.47
C GLU A 39 -25.62 -16.51 3.90
N GLN A 40 -25.94 -15.35 4.48
CA GLN A 40 -25.66 -15.03 5.88
C GLN A 40 -26.92 -15.24 6.72
N SER A 41 -27.06 -16.44 7.28
CA SER A 41 -28.32 -16.89 7.90
C SER A 41 -28.13 -17.42 9.33
N THR A 42 -29.16 -17.32 10.16
CA THR A 42 -29.14 -17.91 11.51
C THR A 42 -28.97 -19.43 11.48
N ALA A 43 -29.44 -20.09 10.41
CA ALA A 43 -29.30 -21.53 10.23
C ALA A 43 -27.83 -21.94 10.05
N THR A 44 -27.02 -21.10 9.40
CA THR A 44 -25.57 -21.33 9.22
C THR A 44 -24.88 -21.50 10.57
N ILE A 45 -25.05 -20.53 11.48
CA ILE A 45 -24.40 -20.55 12.80
C ILE A 45 -24.90 -21.71 13.65
N ARG A 46 -26.19 -22.02 13.64
CA ARG A 46 -26.73 -23.18 14.38
C ARG A 46 -26.11 -24.49 13.90
N THR A 47 -26.01 -24.65 12.59
CA THR A 47 -25.41 -25.85 11.99
C THR A 47 -23.95 -25.98 12.41
N LEU A 48 -23.17 -24.91 12.27
CA LEU A 48 -21.74 -24.92 12.61
C LEU A 48 -21.47 -25.07 14.12
N ALA A 49 -22.36 -24.58 14.98
CA ALA A 49 -22.23 -24.71 16.43
C ALA A 49 -22.35 -26.17 16.90
N ASP A 50 -23.07 -27.00 16.16
CA ASP A 50 -23.38 -28.39 16.51
C ASP A 50 -22.44 -29.42 15.82
N GLU A 51 -21.66 -29.01 14.80
CA GLU A 51 -20.93 -29.93 13.90
C GLU A 51 -19.71 -30.64 14.54
N ASP A 52 -18.95 -29.98 15.42
CA ASP A 52 -17.61 -30.46 15.87
C ASP A 52 -17.49 -30.73 17.38
N GLY A 53 -18.60 -30.74 18.12
CA GLY A 53 -18.61 -31.00 19.58
C GLY A 53 -17.87 -29.96 20.44
N LYS A 54 -17.31 -28.92 19.81
CA LYS A 54 -16.76 -27.72 20.44
C LYS A 54 -17.40 -26.49 19.79
N PRO A 55 -17.82 -25.48 20.57
CA PRO A 55 -18.37 -24.26 20.01
C PRO A 55 -17.30 -23.54 19.17
N PRO A 56 -17.62 -23.10 17.94
CA PRO A 56 -16.68 -22.36 17.11
C PRO A 56 -16.44 -20.95 17.66
N ILE A 57 -15.27 -20.38 17.33
CA ILE A 57 -15.02 -18.95 17.47
C ILE A 57 -15.52 -18.28 16.18
N VAL A 58 -16.40 -17.30 16.32
CA VAL A 58 -16.96 -16.55 15.18
C VAL A 58 -16.10 -15.31 14.95
N VAL A 59 -15.44 -15.25 13.80
CA VAL A 59 -14.57 -14.12 13.45
C VAL A 59 -15.26 -13.18 12.47
N VAL A 60 -15.44 -11.92 12.84
CA VAL A 60 -16.12 -10.91 12.01
C VAL A 60 -15.14 -9.88 11.43
N SER A 61 -15.43 -9.42 10.22
CA SER A 61 -14.76 -8.25 9.65
C SER A 61 -15.46 -6.96 10.05
N THR A 62 -14.77 -5.83 9.90
CA THR A 62 -15.30 -4.48 10.12
C THR A 62 -16.56 -4.18 9.28
N ALA A 63 -16.73 -4.86 8.14
CA ALA A 63 -17.87 -4.65 7.23
C ALA A 63 -19.16 -5.35 7.68
N ILE A 64 -19.11 -6.23 8.68
CA ILE A 64 -20.30 -6.96 9.16
C ILE A 64 -21.09 -6.07 10.13
N PRO A 65 -22.32 -5.65 9.80
CA PRO A 65 -23.12 -4.81 10.67
C PRO A 65 -23.67 -5.59 11.88
N GLU A 66 -23.95 -4.88 12.95
CA GLU A 66 -24.59 -5.40 14.18
C GLU A 66 -25.94 -6.11 13.94
N SER A 67 -26.63 -5.73 12.85
CA SER A 67 -27.89 -6.34 12.42
C SER A 67 -27.73 -7.68 11.70
N ASN A 68 -26.50 -8.09 11.38
CA ASN A 68 -26.22 -9.31 10.63
C ASN A 68 -26.83 -10.55 11.33
N PRO A 69 -27.60 -11.40 10.61
CA PRO A 69 -28.27 -12.55 11.20
C PRO A 69 -27.33 -13.56 11.88
N GLU A 70 -26.15 -13.81 11.30
CA GLU A 70 -25.15 -14.73 11.86
C GLU A 70 -24.54 -14.17 13.13
N LEU A 71 -24.15 -12.89 13.13
CA LEU A 71 -23.58 -12.23 14.32
C LEU A 71 -24.58 -12.21 15.49
N ARG A 72 -25.85 -11.89 15.22
CA ARG A 72 -26.90 -11.91 16.26
C ARG A 72 -27.13 -13.30 16.82
N GLU A 73 -27.13 -14.32 15.96
CA GLU A 73 -27.31 -15.71 16.37
C GLU A 73 -26.11 -16.24 17.16
N ALA A 74 -24.88 -15.88 16.77
CA ALA A 74 -23.67 -16.23 17.50
C ALA A 74 -23.71 -15.68 18.93
N ARG A 75 -24.11 -14.41 19.09
CA ARG A 75 -24.31 -13.79 20.43
C ARG A 75 -25.41 -14.48 21.21
N ARG A 76 -26.55 -14.76 20.57
CA ARG A 76 -27.69 -15.44 21.21
C ARG A 76 -27.31 -16.84 21.70
N SER A 77 -26.44 -17.52 20.97
CA SER A 77 -25.95 -18.86 21.28
C SER A 77 -24.75 -18.87 22.23
N GLY A 78 -24.29 -17.70 22.69
CA GLY A 78 -23.16 -17.59 23.62
C GLY A 78 -21.82 -17.98 23.02
N LEU A 79 -21.68 -17.93 21.70
CA LEU A 79 -20.40 -18.22 21.02
C LEU A 79 -19.40 -17.09 21.25
N GLU A 80 -18.13 -17.46 21.33
CA GLU A 80 -17.04 -16.49 21.38
C GLU A 80 -16.93 -15.77 20.03
N ILE A 81 -16.89 -14.44 20.08
CA ILE A 81 -16.84 -13.60 18.88
C ILE A 81 -15.57 -12.78 18.92
N TRP A 82 -14.76 -12.93 17.88
CA TRP A 82 -13.53 -12.19 17.66
C TRP A 82 -13.71 -11.23 16.49
N HIS A 83 -13.08 -10.06 16.56
CA HIS A 83 -12.84 -9.27 15.38
C HIS A 83 -11.67 -9.87 14.58
N ARG A 84 -11.61 -9.59 13.27
CA ARG A 84 -10.48 -10.01 12.41
C ARG A 84 -9.11 -9.68 13.01
N SER A 85 -9.01 -8.56 13.72
CA SER A 85 -7.76 -8.11 14.34
C SER A 85 -7.40 -8.89 15.59
N ASP A 86 -8.37 -9.46 16.31
CA ASP A 86 -8.09 -10.35 17.44
C ASP A 86 -7.46 -11.66 16.96
N LEU A 87 -7.98 -12.23 15.86
CA LEU A 87 -7.38 -13.41 15.24
C LEU A 87 -5.96 -13.12 14.72
N LEU A 88 -5.75 -11.99 14.05
CA LEU A 88 -4.42 -11.59 13.59
C LEU A 88 -3.45 -11.40 14.77
N ALA A 89 -3.89 -10.74 15.85
CA ALA A 89 -3.10 -10.57 17.06
C ALA A 89 -2.69 -11.91 17.67
N ALA A 90 -3.62 -12.87 17.74
CA ALA A 90 -3.33 -14.21 18.22
C ALA A 90 -2.28 -14.92 17.34
N LEU A 91 -2.38 -14.82 16.01
CA LEU A 91 -1.38 -15.42 15.11
C LEU A 91 0.00 -14.77 15.26
N ILE A 92 0.06 -13.44 15.39
CA ILE A 92 1.31 -12.68 15.61
C ILE A 92 1.98 -13.09 16.92
N ALA A 93 1.21 -13.30 17.99
CA ALA A 93 1.74 -13.67 19.30
C ALA A 93 2.17 -15.15 19.39
N LEU A 94 1.63 -16.04 18.54
CA LEU A 94 1.91 -17.47 18.59
C LEU A 94 3.22 -17.89 17.90
N GLN A 95 3.87 -16.97 17.17
CA GLN A 95 5.04 -17.26 16.34
C GLN A 95 5.97 -16.04 16.31
N PRO A 96 7.31 -16.20 16.31
CA PRO A 96 8.22 -15.09 16.08
C PRO A 96 7.82 -14.31 14.83
N SER A 97 7.59 -13.01 15.00
CA SER A 97 6.90 -12.22 13.98
C SER A 97 7.51 -10.85 13.75
N ILE A 98 7.45 -10.42 12.49
CA ILE A 98 7.76 -9.05 12.06
C ILE A 98 6.43 -8.39 11.69
N ALA A 99 6.04 -7.34 12.43
CA ALA A 99 4.87 -6.55 12.10
C ALA A 99 5.29 -5.15 11.58
N VAL A 100 4.80 -4.79 10.41
CA VAL A 100 5.15 -3.53 9.72
C VAL A 100 4.01 -2.54 9.81
N ALA A 101 4.24 -1.40 10.47
CA ALA A 101 3.30 -0.30 10.69
C ALA A 101 3.87 1.04 10.17
N GLY A 102 3.05 2.09 10.23
CA GLY A 102 3.39 3.46 9.81
C GLY A 102 2.41 3.97 8.75
N SER A 103 2.36 5.29 8.50
CA SER A 103 1.33 5.85 7.60
C SER A 103 1.47 5.32 6.17
N HIS A 104 2.68 5.35 5.61
CA HIS A 104 2.96 4.96 4.23
C HIS A 104 3.98 3.82 4.14
N GLY A 105 3.92 3.04 3.06
CA GLY A 105 4.94 2.03 2.73
C GLY A 105 4.83 0.70 3.49
N LYS A 106 3.79 0.51 4.32
CA LYS A 106 3.53 -0.74 5.06
C LYS A 106 3.50 -1.97 4.16
N THR A 107 2.56 -1.98 3.21
CA THR A 107 2.36 -3.09 2.25
C THR A 107 3.61 -3.37 1.43
N THR A 108 4.32 -2.33 0.98
CA THR A 108 5.56 -2.51 0.22
C THR A 108 6.64 -3.12 1.10
N THR A 109 6.91 -2.56 2.27
CA THR A 109 7.95 -3.05 3.18
C THR A 109 7.69 -4.48 3.64
N SER A 110 6.45 -4.83 3.98
CA SER A 110 6.06 -6.20 4.35
C SER A 110 6.15 -7.19 3.19
N THR A 111 5.80 -6.76 1.96
CA THR A 111 5.98 -7.53 0.71
C THR A 111 7.46 -7.79 0.43
N LEU A 112 8.31 -6.77 0.53
CA LEU A 112 9.75 -6.91 0.30
C LEU A 112 10.41 -7.80 1.34
N THR A 113 10.03 -7.66 2.63
CA THR A 113 10.51 -8.52 3.72
C THR A 113 10.12 -9.98 3.46
N THR A 114 8.85 -10.23 3.12
CA THR A 114 8.37 -11.57 2.77
C THR A 114 9.12 -12.15 1.58
N THR A 115 9.33 -11.35 0.53
CA THR A 115 10.02 -11.79 -0.70
C THR A 115 11.48 -12.13 -0.44
N LEU A 116 12.19 -11.30 0.33
CA LEU A 116 13.58 -11.55 0.73
C LEU A 116 13.72 -12.85 1.52
N LEU A 117 12.90 -13.03 2.55
CA LEU A 117 12.92 -14.24 3.38
C LEU A 117 12.55 -15.49 2.58
N HIS A 118 11.51 -15.42 1.75
CA HIS A 118 11.11 -16.54 0.90
C HIS A 118 12.22 -16.90 -0.10
N ALA A 119 12.84 -15.92 -0.76
CA ALA A 119 13.94 -16.14 -1.69
C ALA A 119 15.23 -16.62 -1.01
N ALA A 120 15.43 -16.29 0.28
CA ALA A 120 16.51 -16.80 1.11
C ALA A 120 16.26 -18.25 1.61
N GLY A 121 15.09 -18.83 1.33
CA GLY A 121 14.73 -20.18 1.75
C GLY A 121 14.15 -20.27 3.16
N GLU A 122 13.79 -19.15 3.79
CA GLU A 122 13.23 -19.11 5.14
C GLU A 122 11.73 -19.43 5.18
N ASP A 123 11.05 -19.43 4.03
CA ASP A 123 9.62 -19.74 3.85
C ASP A 123 8.68 -19.19 4.96
N PRO A 124 8.57 -17.86 5.12
CA PRO A 124 7.79 -17.27 6.21
C PRO A 124 6.28 -17.45 6.01
N THR A 125 5.53 -17.53 7.11
CA THR A 125 4.09 -17.23 7.06
C THR A 125 3.91 -15.73 6.75
N ALA A 126 2.99 -15.35 5.87
CA ALA A 126 2.76 -13.97 5.47
C ALA A 126 1.27 -13.61 5.49
N ILE A 127 0.95 -12.45 6.08
CA ILE A 127 -0.39 -11.86 6.14
C ILE A 127 -0.29 -10.39 5.74
N ILE A 128 -0.47 -10.12 4.46
CA ILE A 128 -0.23 -8.80 3.86
C ILE A 128 -1.55 -8.22 3.32
N GLY A 129 -1.70 -6.90 3.33
CA GLY A 129 -2.90 -6.23 2.81
C GLY A 129 -3.02 -6.33 1.28
N GLY A 130 -1.89 -6.39 0.59
CA GLY A 130 -1.77 -6.54 -0.87
C GLY A 130 -1.28 -7.91 -1.33
N ILE A 131 -1.40 -8.16 -2.64
CA ILE A 131 -0.86 -9.37 -3.27
C ILE A 131 0.67 -9.29 -3.25
N VAL A 132 1.31 -10.32 -2.69
CA VAL A 132 2.77 -10.51 -2.73
C VAL A 132 3.12 -11.21 -4.05
N PRO A 133 3.87 -10.57 -4.97
CA PRO A 133 4.06 -11.09 -6.33
C PRO A 133 4.65 -12.51 -6.38
N CYS A 134 5.65 -12.82 -5.57
CA CYS A 134 6.28 -14.15 -5.57
C CYS A 134 5.36 -15.28 -5.04
N LEU A 135 4.31 -14.92 -4.29
CA LEU A 135 3.35 -15.87 -3.72
C LEU A 135 2.05 -15.93 -4.53
N GLY A 136 1.77 -14.93 -5.38
CA GLY A 136 0.50 -14.78 -6.09
C GLY A 136 -0.72 -14.61 -5.18
N SER A 137 -0.51 -14.28 -3.90
CA SER A 137 -1.52 -14.22 -2.84
C SER A 137 -1.18 -13.14 -1.82
N ASN A 138 -2.17 -12.68 -1.07
CA ASN A 138 -2.00 -11.78 0.08
C ASN A 138 -1.81 -12.54 1.42
N GLY A 139 -1.93 -13.87 1.37
CA GLY A 139 -1.70 -14.76 2.50
C GLY A 139 -0.92 -15.99 2.10
N HIS A 140 0.03 -16.40 2.93
CA HIS A 140 0.80 -17.64 2.79
C HIS A 140 1.05 -18.25 4.16
N CYS A 141 0.87 -19.56 4.28
CA CYS A 141 1.28 -20.31 5.46
C CYS A 141 2.54 -21.08 5.06
N GLY A 142 3.69 -20.53 5.43
CA GLY A 142 4.99 -21.17 5.25
C GLY A 142 5.35 -22.06 6.42
N GLU A 143 6.36 -22.90 6.22
CA GLU A 143 6.90 -23.83 7.23
C GLU A 143 8.04 -23.19 8.06
N GLY A 144 8.46 -21.99 7.70
CA GLY A 144 9.50 -21.21 8.35
C GLY A 144 9.17 -20.73 9.76
N ARG A 145 10.20 -20.28 10.47
CA ARG A 145 10.05 -19.77 11.84
C ARG A 145 9.30 -18.45 11.92
N LEU A 146 9.35 -17.62 10.88
CA LEU A 146 8.87 -16.23 10.91
C LEU A 146 7.45 -16.08 10.39
N LEU A 147 6.70 -15.19 11.02
CA LEU A 147 5.45 -14.62 10.50
C LEU A 147 5.65 -13.15 10.14
N ILE A 148 5.26 -12.75 8.94
CA ILE A 148 5.26 -11.35 8.50
C ILE A 148 3.83 -10.84 8.43
N ALA A 149 3.55 -9.75 9.12
CA ALA A 149 2.24 -9.12 9.13
C ALA A 149 2.33 -7.64 8.74
N GLU A 150 1.38 -7.21 7.91
CA GLU A 150 1.08 -5.78 7.79
C GLU A 150 0.17 -5.36 8.96
N ALA A 151 0.60 -4.33 9.70
CA ALA A 151 -0.12 -3.76 10.83
C ALA A 151 -0.70 -2.40 10.43
N ASP A 152 -2.02 -2.37 10.24
CA ASP A 152 -2.76 -1.19 9.80
C ASP A 152 -3.24 -0.34 10.99
N GLU A 153 -2.99 0.95 10.95
CA GLU A 153 -3.39 1.93 11.95
C GLU A 153 -4.82 2.43 11.78
N SER A 154 -5.45 2.24 10.62
CA SER A 154 -6.71 2.91 10.25
C SER A 154 -7.90 2.70 11.20
N ASP A 155 -7.94 1.58 11.92
CA ASP A 155 -9.01 1.20 12.86
C ASP A 155 -8.53 1.08 14.32
N GLY A 156 -7.30 1.55 14.60
CA GLY A 156 -6.68 1.51 15.92
C GLY A 156 -6.33 0.10 16.43
N SER A 157 -6.50 -0.94 15.60
CA SER A 157 -6.34 -2.33 16.06
C SER A 157 -4.89 -2.77 16.27
N LEU A 158 -3.92 -2.02 15.73
CA LEU A 158 -2.50 -2.33 15.86
C LEU A 158 -2.00 -2.45 17.31
N VAL A 159 -2.66 -1.77 18.26
CA VAL A 159 -2.28 -1.80 19.68
C VAL A 159 -2.45 -3.18 20.33
N LYS A 160 -3.14 -4.09 19.65
CA LYS A 160 -3.33 -5.49 20.09
C LYS A 160 -2.14 -6.38 19.74
N PHE A 161 -1.27 -5.95 18.81
CA PHE A 161 -0.21 -6.79 18.27
C PHE A 161 1.02 -6.77 19.18
N GLN A 162 1.59 -7.95 19.38
CA GLN A 162 2.80 -8.16 20.18
C GLN A 162 3.84 -8.92 19.35
N PRO A 163 4.45 -8.26 18.35
CA PRO A 163 5.44 -8.90 17.48
C PRO A 163 6.82 -9.00 18.14
N SER A 164 7.61 -9.96 17.69
CA SER A 164 9.03 -10.04 18.10
C SER A 164 9.87 -8.90 17.52
N LEU A 165 9.48 -8.37 16.36
CA LEU A 165 10.05 -7.17 15.77
C LEU A 165 8.94 -6.29 15.19
N GLY A 166 8.78 -5.09 15.76
CA GLY A 166 7.99 -4.02 15.15
C GLY A 166 8.83 -3.19 14.19
N VAL A 167 8.24 -2.80 13.05
CA VAL A 167 8.85 -1.85 12.10
C VAL A 167 7.91 -0.67 11.93
N ILE A 168 8.38 0.57 12.12
CA ILE A 168 7.57 1.78 11.88
C ILE A 168 8.21 2.64 10.78
N THR A 169 7.54 2.70 9.62
CA THR A 169 8.10 3.28 8.38
C THR A 169 8.13 4.81 8.37
N ASN A 170 7.07 5.45 8.85
CA ASN A 170 6.90 6.90 8.94
C ASN A 170 5.60 7.22 9.70
N LEU A 171 5.43 8.48 10.07
CA LEU A 171 4.19 9.01 10.63
C LEU A 171 3.79 10.30 9.94
N GLU A 172 2.61 10.29 9.34
CA GLU A 172 1.91 11.45 8.81
C GLU A 172 0.44 11.34 9.19
N LEU A 173 -0.22 12.47 9.43
CA LEU A 173 -1.64 12.47 9.74
C LEU A 173 -2.42 11.95 8.54
N ASP A 174 -3.00 10.77 8.69
CA ASP A 174 -3.97 10.19 7.77
C ASP A 174 -5.16 9.66 8.57
N HIS A 175 -6.15 9.06 7.91
CA HIS A 175 -7.32 8.45 8.57
C HIS A 175 -7.96 9.38 9.60
N THR A 176 -8.23 10.63 9.19
CA THR A 176 -8.82 11.69 10.02
C THR A 176 -10.25 11.39 10.50
N ASP A 177 -10.85 10.31 10.00
CA ASP A 177 -12.08 9.71 10.49
C ASP A 177 -11.89 8.89 11.78
N HIS A 178 -10.66 8.43 12.06
CA HIS A 178 -10.30 7.72 13.28
C HIS A 178 -9.47 8.58 14.24
N TYR A 179 -8.45 9.26 13.72
CA TYR A 179 -7.53 10.07 14.53
C TYR A 179 -7.93 11.54 14.52
N SER A 180 -8.07 12.13 15.72
CA SER A 180 -8.39 13.56 15.84
C SER A 180 -7.25 14.49 15.42
N GLY A 181 -6.03 13.95 15.28
CA GLY A 181 -4.83 14.68 14.92
C GLY A 181 -3.58 13.82 15.05
N LEU A 182 -2.43 14.38 14.67
CA LEU A 182 -1.17 13.66 14.63
C LEU A 182 -0.75 13.09 16.00
N ASP A 183 -1.01 13.81 17.09
CA ASP A 183 -0.66 13.38 18.45
C ASP A 183 -1.35 12.06 18.85
N ASP A 184 -2.59 11.86 18.41
CA ASP A 184 -3.35 10.63 18.69
C ASP A 184 -2.80 9.43 17.91
N LEU A 185 -2.39 9.67 16.66
CA LEU A 185 -1.66 8.70 15.86
C LEU A 185 -0.31 8.33 16.49
N ILE A 186 0.47 9.33 16.93
CA ILE A 186 1.74 9.12 17.64
C ILE A 186 1.50 8.28 18.90
N ALA A 187 0.51 8.63 19.73
CA ALA A 187 0.19 7.89 20.95
C ALA A 187 -0.21 6.43 20.67
N THR A 188 -0.90 6.20 19.54
CA THR A 188 -1.29 4.86 19.11
C THR A 188 -0.11 4.03 18.64
N LEU A 189 0.78 4.61 17.83
CA LEU A 189 2.00 3.92 17.39
C LEU A 189 2.99 3.72 18.55
N GLN A 190 3.04 4.61 19.54
CA GLN A 190 3.81 4.38 20.77
C GLN A 190 3.29 3.19 21.57
N ARG A 191 1.96 2.97 21.61
CA ARG A 191 1.38 1.77 22.23
C ARG A 191 1.76 0.51 21.47
N PHE A 192 1.73 0.55 20.13
CA PHE A 192 2.23 -0.55 19.30
C PHE A 192 3.71 -0.83 19.57
N GLY A 193 4.58 0.21 19.55
CA GLY A 193 6.01 0.06 19.82
C GLY A 193 6.31 -0.55 21.19
N LYS A 194 5.57 -0.17 22.23
CA LYS A 194 5.66 -0.78 23.58
C LYS A 194 5.24 -2.25 23.64
N GLY A 195 4.40 -2.69 22.71
CA GLY A 195 3.97 -4.08 22.60
C GLY A 195 4.97 -4.97 21.87
N CYS A 196 5.97 -4.40 21.20
CA CYS A 196 6.99 -5.13 20.46
C CYS A 196 8.15 -5.56 21.38
N ASP A 197 8.73 -6.75 21.15
CA ASP A 197 9.95 -7.15 21.88
C ASP A 197 11.16 -6.29 21.46
N ARG A 198 11.23 -5.94 20.17
CA ARG A 198 12.21 -5.03 19.58
C ARG A 198 11.52 -4.09 18.59
N LEU A 199 12.00 -2.88 18.47
CA LEU A 199 11.52 -1.87 17.54
C LEU A 199 12.60 -1.41 16.58
N LEU A 200 12.31 -1.49 15.29
CA LEU A 200 13.08 -0.88 14.20
C LEU A 200 12.29 0.35 13.71
N ALA A 201 12.91 1.53 13.64
CA ALA A 201 12.26 2.78 13.22
C ALA A 201 13.05 3.59 12.19
N ASN A 202 12.34 4.33 11.32
CA ASN A 202 12.95 5.16 10.28
C ASN A 202 13.58 6.42 10.87
N ALA A 203 14.88 6.58 10.70
CA ALA A 203 15.64 7.72 11.19
C ALA A 203 15.47 9.01 10.37
N ASP A 204 14.89 8.90 9.19
CA ASP A 204 14.68 10.02 8.27
C ASP A 204 13.33 10.71 8.47
N ASP A 205 12.47 10.11 9.30
CA ASP A 205 11.21 10.68 9.75
C ASP A 205 11.44 11.44 11.07
N PRO A 206 11.19 12.77 11.09
CA PRO A 206 11.43 13.58 12.28
C PRO A 206 10.51 13.25 13.45
N ILE A 207 9.26 12.85 13.19
CA ILE A 207 8.28 12.50 14.23
C ILE A 207 8.72 11.21 14.92
N LEU A 208 9.16 10.21 14.15
CA LEU A 208 9.72 9.00 14.74
C LEU A 208 10.95 9.30 15.58
N ARG A 209 11.90 10.07 15.04
CA ARG A 209 13.13 10.45 15.77
C ARG A 209 12.87 11.22 17.05
N GLU A 210 11.83 12.05 17.11
CA GLU A 210 11.49 12.84 18.29
C GLU A 210 10.71 12.02 19.34
N HIS A 211 9.76 11.18 18.90
CA HIS A 211 8.76 10.60 19.79
C HIS A 211 8.96 9.11 20.13
N PHE A 212 9.95 8.43 19.53
CA PHE A 212 10.14 6.99 19.70
C PHE A 212 11.55 6.64 20.20
N GLN A 213 11.60 5.62 21.06
CA GLN A 213 12.83 4.94 21.43
C GLN A 213 12.83 3.60 20.71
N ALA A 214 13.66 3.46 19.68
CA ALA A 214 13.81 2.23 18.92
C ALA A 214 15.13 1.52 19.28
N ASP A 215 15.12 0.19 19.23
CA ASP A 215 16.30 -0.66 19.41
C ASP A 215 17.26 -0.56 18.23
N ALA A 216 16.73 -0.25 17.04
CA ALA A 216 17.52 0.00 15.85
C ALA A 216 16.87 1.05 14.95
N TRP A 217 17.71 1.78 14.22
CA TRP A 217 17.32 2.81 13.27
C TRP A 217 17.82 2.52 11.86
N TRP A 218 17.02 2.84 10.85
CA TRP A 218 17.48 2.81 9.46
C TRP A 218 17.36 4.16 8.76
N SER A 219 18.19 4.41 7.74
CA SER A 219 18.15 5.62 6.92
C SER A 219 18.51 5.37 5.46
N VAL A 220 18.06 6.23 4.57
CA VAL A 220 18.55 6.35 3.19
C VAL A 220 19.23 7.69 2.90
N LYS A 221 19.33 8.56 3.92
CA LYS A 221 19.96 9.88 3.84
C LYS A 221 21.35 9.93 4.47
N ARG A 222 21.60 9.11 5.50
CA ARG A 222 22.84 9.10 6.28
C ARG A 222 23.20 7.70 6.76
N SER A 223 24.49 7.43 6.94
CA SER A 223 24.98 6.16 7.51
C SER A 223 25.54 6.33 8.92
N ASP A 224 25.83 7.56 9.34
CA ASP A 224 26.20 7.91 10.70
C ASP A 224 24.96 7.98 11.62
N ASP A 225 25.15 7.62 12.90
CA ASP A 225 24.12 7.67 13.94
C ASP A 225 22.85 6.84 13.62
N VAL A 226 23.03 5.77 12.85
CA VAL A 226 22.02 4.76 12.51
C VAL A 226 22.64 3.37 12.49
N ASP A 227 21.82 2.36 12.75
CA ASP A 227 22.23 0.95 12.77
C ASP A 227 22.31 0.38 11.36
N TYR A 228 21.42 0.81 10.47
CA TYR A 228 21.36 0.36 9.09
C TYR A 228 21.18 1.54 8.12
N ALA A 229 21.82 1.50 6.97
CA ALA A 229 21.52 2.49 5.93
C ALA A 229 21.69 1.93 4.52
N SER A 230 20.95 2.48 3.56
CA SER A 230 21.26 2.31 2.13
C SER A 230 21.47 3.67 1.50
N ILE A 231 22.72 4.05 1.25
CA ILE A 231 23.05 5.35 0.67
C ILE A 231 23.01 5.25 -0.85
N PRO A 232 22.07 5.96 -1.53
CA PRO A 232 21.98 5.90 -2.98
C PRO A 232 23.16 6.63 -3.61
N HIS A 233 23.79 6.00 -4.59
CA HIS A 233 24.75 6.67 -5.46
C HIS A 233 24.18 6.92 -6.86
N GLN A 234 23.11 6.21 -7.23
CA GLN A 234 22.39 6.44 -8.48
C GLN A 234 20.89 6.10 -8.33
N LEU A 235 20.04 7.01 -8.81
CA LEU A 235 18.59 6.83 -8.90
C LEU A 235 18.19 6.94 -10.37
N ASP A 236 17.81 5.81 -10.96
CA ASP A 236 17.30 5.73 -12.33
C ASP A 236 15.78 5.48 -12.30
N GLY A 237 15.12 5.66 -13.44
CA GLY A 237 13.67 5.45 -13.57
C GLY A 237 13.21 3.99 -13.54
N ASP A 238 14.12 3.02 -13.49
CA ASP A 238 13.84 1.57 -13.39
C ASP A 238 14.54 0.88 -12.21
N ARG A 239 15.42 1.57 -11.48
CA ARG A 239 16.23 0.98 -10.41
C ARG A 239 16.90 2.03 -9.52
N CYS A 240 17.35 1.60 -8.34
CA CYS A 240 18.24 2.36 -7.47
C CYS A 240 19.53 1.56 -7.25
N LEU A 241 20.69 2.21 -7.31
CA LEU A 241 21.95 1.61 -6.90
C LEU A 241 22.42 2.30 -5.61
N ALA A 242 22.75 1.49 -4.61
CA ALA A 242 23.06 1.95 -3.27
C ALA A 242 24.12 1.09 -2.58
N THR A 243 24.79 1.68 -1.60
CA THR A 243 25.68 0.96 -0.67
C THR A 243 24.92 0.72 0.63
N PHE A 244 24.86 -0.54 1.08
CA PHE A 244 24.31 -0.91 2.37
C PHE A 244 25.37 -0.73 3.46
N HIS A 245 24.99 -0.12 4.59
CA HIS A 245 25.83 0.12 5.75
C HIS A 245 25.23 -0.51 7.00
N GLU A 246 26.10 -0.95 7.92
CA GLU A 246 25.78 -1.38 9.28
C GLU A 246 26.63 -0.57 10.25
N HIS A 247 26.00 0.18 11.17
CA HIS A 247 26.66 1.04 12.15
C HIS A 247 27.72 1.99 11.54
N GLY A 248 27.41 2.60 10.40
CA GLY A 248 28.30 3.49 9.64
C GLY A 248 29.26 2.79 8.68
N GLU A 249 29.55 1.50 8.87
CA GLU A 249 30.49 0.75 8.04
C GLU A 249 29.83 0.22 6.78
N ALA A 250 30.48 0.38 5.62
CA ALA A 250 29.96 -0.12 4.35
C ALA A 250 30.06 -1.66 4.30
N VAL A 251 28.92 -2.32 4.10
CA VAL A 251 28.81 -3.80 4.04
C VAL A 251 28.88 -4.30 2.60
N GLY A 252 28.22 -3.59 1.67
CA GLY A 252 28.29 -3.93 0.25
C GLY A 252 27.31 -3.16 -0.62
N GLU A 253 27.58 -3.16 -1.92
CA GLU A 253 26.73 -2.50 -2.92
C GLU A 253 25.62 -3.42 -3.42
N PHE A 254 24.49 -2.82 -3.81
CA PHE A 254 23.39 -3.53 -4.42
C PHE A 254 22.62 -2.70 -5.43
N THR A 255 21.89 -3.40 -6.30
CA THR A 255 20.91 -2.82 -7.22
C THR A 255 19.51 -3.24 -6.77
N LEU A 256 18.67 -2.26 -6.48
CA LEU A 256 17.24 -2.45 -6.26
C LEU A 256 16.52 -2.30 -7.61
N PRO A 257 15.79 -3.31 -8.11
CA PRO A 257 15.06 -3.23 -9.39
C PRO A 257 13.76 -2.43 -9.28
N MET A 258 13.75 -1.38 -8.46
CA MET A 258 12.62 -0.49 -8.25
C MET A 258 13.13 0.95 -8.17
N PRO A 259 12.51 1.89 -8.90
CA PRO A 259 12.88 3.30 -8.85
C PRO A 259 12.34 3.99 -7.59
N GLY A 260 12.96 5.12 -7.26
CA GLY A 260 12.49 6.04 -6.23
C GLY A 260 13.09 5.81 -4.84
N LEU A 261 13.36 6.92 -4.15
CA LEU A 261 13.97 6.91 -2.82
C LEU A 261 13.08 6.27 -1.75
N HIS A 262 11.75 6.41 -1.88
CA HIS A 262 10.79 5.77 -0.97
C HIS A 262 10.85 4.24 -1.06
N ASN A 263 11.02 3.67 -2.27
CA ASN A 263 11.20 2.23 -2.45
C ASN A 263 12.56 1.77 -1.92
N LEU A 264 13.62 2.58 -2.07
CA LEU A 264 14.89 2.32 -1.40
C LEU A 264 14.76 2.33 0.12
N SER A 265 13.97 3.24 0.69
CA SER A 265 13.71 3.28 2.14
C SER A 265 12.95 2.03 2.61
N ASN A 266 11.88 1.65 1.90
CA ASN A 266 11.14 0.41 2.18
C ASN A 266 12.03 -0.84 2.07
N ALA A 267 12.89 -0.90 1.06
CA ALA A 267 13.85 -2.00 0.89
C ALA A 267 14.92 -2.01 1.99
N THR A 268 15.36 -0.84 2.45
CA THR A 268 16.32 -0.71 3.57
C THR A 268 15.69 -1.20 4.87
N ALA A 269 14.44 -0.84 5.14
CA ALA A 269 13.68 -1.35 6.29
C ALA A 269 13.55 -2.88 6.23
N ALA A 270 13.23 -3.43 5.07
CA ALA A 270 13.13 -4.88 4.86
C ALA A 270 14.47 -5.61 5.03
N LEU A 271 15.55 -5.06 4.47
CA LEU A 271 16.91 -5.57 4.66
C LEU A 271 17.29 -5.54 6.14
N ALA A 272 17.14 -4.40 6.81
CA ALA A 272 17.43 -4.23 8.23
C ALA A 272 16.64 -5.21 9.11
N ALA A 273 15.34 -5.41 8.83
CA ALA A 273 14.53 -6.40 9.53
C ALA A 273 15.06 -7.83 9.33
N CYS A 274 15.42 -8.21 8.11
CA CYS A 274 16.02 -9.52 7.84
C CYS A 274 17.39 -9.70 8.52
N ARG A 275 18.21 -8.62 8.57
CA ARG A 275 19.51 -8.62 9.27
C ARG A 275 19.34 -8.80 10.77
N LEU A 276 18.38 -8.13 11.39
CA LEU A 276 18.02 -8.28 12.81
C LEU A 276 17.50 -9.68 13.16
N GLU A 277 16.99 -10.40 12.16
CA GLU A 277 16.58 -11.80 12.22
C GLU A 277 17.70 -12.78 11.84
N GLY A 278 18.93 -12.29 11.66
CA GLY A 278 20.13 -13.11 11.49
C GLY A 278 20.43 -13.54 10.06
N ILE A 279 19.67 -13.10 9.06
CA ILE A 279 19.93 -13.45 7.65
C ILE A 279 21.15 -12.69 7.15
N PRO A 280 22.20 -13.33 6.61
CA PRO A 280 23.39 -12.64 6.11
C PRO A 280 23.09 -11.67 4.96
N PHE A 281 23.73 -10.49 4.96
CA PHE A 281 23.55 -9.52 3.87
C PHE A 281 23.87 -10.11 2.49
N GLU A 282 24.92 -10.93 2.39
CA GLU A 282 25.29 -11.55 1.11
C GLU A 282 24.19 -12.47 0.55
N THR A 283 23.46 -13.19 1.42
CA THR A 283 22.28 -13.97 1.02
C THR A 283 21.18 -13.03 0.52
N LEU A 284 20.85 -11.99 1.29
CA LEU A 284 19.82 -11.02 0.92
C LEU A 284 20.14 -10.30 -0.40
N ARG A 285 21.41 -9.96 -0.61
CA ARG A 285 21.92 -9.29 -1.81
C ARG A 285 21.62 -10.09 -3.08
N GLN A 286 21.73 -11.42 -3.01
CA GLN A 286 21.41 -12.33 -4.12
C GLN A 286 19.90 -12.40 -4.40
N CYS A 287 19.06 -12.14 -3.39
CA CYS A 287 17.61 -12.13 -3.50
C CYS A 287 17.03 -10.81 -4.03
N LEU A 288 17.79 -9.71 -4.04
CA LEU A 288 17.28 -8.38 -4.41
C LEU A 288 16.73 -8.30 -5.84
N ALA A 289 17.25 -9.12 -6.76
CA ALA A 289 16.85 -9.11 -8.17
C ALA A 289 15.39 -9.55 -8.39
N VAL A 290 14.78 -10.27 -7.45
CA VAL A 290 13.37 -10.73 -7.56
C VAL A 290 12.38 -9.80 -6.88
N LEU A 291 12.85 -8.69 -6.28
CA LEU A 291 11.96 -7.76 -5.61
C LEU A 291 11.05 -7.04 -6.61
N GLN A 292 9.78 -6.96 -6.24
CA GLN A 292 8.72 -6.32 -7.01
C GLN A 292 7.80 -5.59 -6.04
N THR A 293 7.23 -4.46 -6.48
CA THR A 293 6.20 -3.76 -5.71
C THR A 293 4.92 -4.59 -5.66
N PRO A 294 4.10 -4.44 -4.60
CA PRO A 294 2.76 -5.01 -4.59
C PRO A 294 1.91 -4.40 -5.72
N GLY A 295 0.92 -5.15 -6.23
CA GLY A 295 0.04 -4.67 -7.30
C GLY A 295 -0.71 -3.38 -6.95
N ARG A 296 -1.09 -2.60 -7.97
CA ARG A 296 -1.78 -1.29 -7.88
C ARG A 296 -0.93 -0.11 -7.35
N ARG A 297 0.38 -0.27 -7.24
CA ARG A 297 1.34 0.83 -7.02
C ARG A 297 2.14 1.03 -8.30
N PHE A 298 1.97 2.18 -8.95
CA PHE A 298 2.51 2.51 -10.27
C PHE A 298 2.14 1.47 -11.34
N ASP A 299 0.84 1.20 -11.49
CA ASP A 299 0.30 0.11 -12.30
C ASP A 299 0.09 0.54 -13.76
N HIS A 300 0.91 0.00 -14.68
CA HIS A 300 0.81 0.28 -16.10
C HIS A 300 -0.41 -0.40 -16.72
N ARG A 301 -1.41 0.40 -17.09
CA ARG A 301 -2.68 -0.07 -17.67
C ARG A 301 -2.56 -0.41 -19.15
N GLY A 302 -1.68 0.28 -19.86
CA GLY A 302 -1.45 0.08 -21.29
C GLY A 302 -1.03 1.37 -22.00
N THR A 303 -0.85 1.26 -23.31
CA THR A 303 -0.46 2.37 -24.17
C THR A 303 -1.65 2.85 -24.99
N TRP A 304 -2.02 4.12 -24.88
CA TRP A 304 -3.09 4.74 -25.67
C TRP A 304 -2.51 5.75 -26.66
N LYS A 305 -2.60 5.46 -27.97
CA LYS A 305 -2.04 6.32 -29.03
C LYS A 305 -0.60 6.78 -28.78
N GLY A 306 0.25 5.86 -28.31
CA GLY A 306 1.66 6.13 -27.97
C GLY A 306 1.91 6.75 -26.59
N ARG A 307 0.88 7.01 -25.77
CA ARG A 307 1.01 7.48 -24.38
C ARG A 307 0.96 6.31 -23.41
N HIS A 308 1.83 6.26 -22.42
CA HIS A 308 1.74 5.27 -21.34
C HIS A 308 0.72 5.73 -20.31
N ILE A 309 -0.28 4.89 -20.02
CA ILE A 309 -1.29 5.17 -19.01
C ILE A 309 -0.95 4.36 -17.75
N VAL A 310 -0.69 5.06 -16.66
CA VAL A 310 -0.34 4.46 -15.37
C VAL A 310 -1.34 4.93 -14.31
N ASP A 311 -1.81 3.99 -13.51
CA ASP A 311 -2.64 4.26 -12.34
C ASP A 311 -1.82 4.12 -11.06
N ASP A 312 -1.98 5.07 -10.14
CA ASP A 312 -1.42 4.99 -8.79
C ASP A 312 -2.46 5.39 -7.73
N TYR A 313 -2.42 4.71 -6.59
CA TYR A 313 -3.35 4.94 -5.48
C TYR A 313 -2.98 6.16 -4.62
N ALA A 314 -1.89 6.85 -4.92
CA ALA A 314 -1.42 8.04 -4.20
C ALA A 314 -2.54 9.06 -4.03
N HIS A 315 -2.85 9.35 -2.76
CA HIS A 315 -3.88 10.32 -2.39
C HIS A 315 -3.50 11.15 -1.17
N HIS A 316 -2.37 10.86 -0.53
CA HIS A 316 -1.70 11.74 0.44
C HIS A 316 -0.60 12.57 -0.24
N PRO A 317 -0.30 13.82 0.18
CA PRO A 317 0.75 14.63 -0.44
C PRO A 317 2.09 13.92 -0.61
N SER A 318 2.57 13.23 0.42
CA SER A 318 3.85 12.53 0.37
C SER A 318 3.86 11.36 -0.62
N GLU A 319 2.73 10.64 -0.77
CA GLU A 319 2.58 9.62 -1.80
C GLU A 319 2.60 10.25 -3.20
N VAL A 320 1.83 11.32 -3.41
CA VAL A 320 1.76 12.05 -4.70
C VAL A 320 3.15 12.54 -5.11
N LYS A 321 3.87 13.16 -4.17
CA LYS A 321 5.24 13.62 -4.39
C LYS A 321 6.16 12.47 -4.77
N ALA A 322 6.10 11.36 -4.03
CA ALA A 322 6.94 10.18 -4.27
C ALA A 322 6.68 9.56 -5.65
N THR A 323 5.42 9.49 -6.08
CA THR A 323 5.01 8.97 -7.39
C THR A 323 5.47 9.90 -8.53
N LEU A 324 5.34 11.22 -8.36
CA LEU A 324 5.83 12.20 -9.35
C LEU A 324 7.35 12.26 -9.43
N ASP A 325 8.06 12.16 -8.30
CA ASP A 325 9.52 12.04 -8.28
C ASP A 325 9.98 10.81 -9.06
N MET A 326 9.31 9.67 -8.89
CA MET A 326 9.59 8.45 -9.65
C MET A 326 9.35 8.65 -11.15
N ALA A 327 8.21 9.23 -11.54
CA ALA A 327 7.90 9.53 -12.93
C ALA A 327 8.94 10.48 -13.55
N GLY A 328 9.37 11.50 -12.80
CA GLY A 328 10.42 12.42 -13.21
C GLY A 328 11.78 11.74 -13.41
N LEU A 329 12.13 10.73 -12.59
CA LEU A 329 13.34 9.92 -12.81
C LEU A 329 13.28 9.15 -14.13
N MET A 330 12.10 8.66 -14.54
CA MET A 330 11.94 7.96 -15.81
C MET A 330 12.28 8.84 -17.01
N VAL A 331 11.77 10.06 -17.01
CA VAL A 331 12.06 11.06 -18.03
C VAL A 331 13.55 11.45 -18.01
N LYS A 332 14.09 11.79 -16.83
CA LYS A 332 15.47 12.30 -16.70
C LYS A 332 16.54 11.27 -17.04
N SER A 333 16.34 10.01 -16.64
CA SER A 333 17.31 8.94 -16.87
C SER A 333 17.17 8.28 -18.25
N GLY A 334 16.03 8.47 -18.93
CA GLY A 334 15.70 7.73 -20.16
C GLY A 334 15.52 6.23 -19.93
N ARG A 335 15.29 5.81 -18.67
CA ARG A 335 15.07 4.42 -18.25
C ARG A 335 13.71 4.31 -17.58
N SER A 336 13.00 3.22 -17.82
CA SER A 336 11.67 3.01 -17.24
C SER A 336 11.30 1.53 -17.23
N PRO A 337 10.49 1.06 -16.28
CA PRO A 337 9.84 -0.25 -16.36
C PRO A 337 8.72 -0.31 -17.41
N LEU A 338 8.32 0.84 -17.99
CA LEU A 338 7.32 0.92 -19.04
C LEU A 338 7.88 0.42 -20.39
N PRO A 339 7.01 0.08 -21.37
CA PRO A 339 7.45 -0.43 -22.68
C PRO A 339 8.45 0.47 -23.43
N SER A 340 8.40 1.79 -23.19
CA SER A 340 9.41 2.75 -23.63
C SER A 340 9.57 3.86 -22.60
N ALA A 341 10.73 4.51 -22.57
CA ALA A 341 10.96 5.63 -21.65
C ALA A 341 10.08 6.84 -22.05
N PRO A 342 9.32 7.42 -21.09
CA PRO A 342 8.50 8.58 -21.39
C PRO A 342 9.34 9.84 -21.55
N GLN A 343 8.83 10.81 -22.32
CA GLN A 343 9.48 12.11 -22.54
C GLN A 343 8.96 13.21 -21.63
N ARG A 344 7.72 13.10 -21.14
CA ARG A 344 7.10 14.06 -20.22
C ARG A 344 6.17 13.36 -19.25
N VAL A 345 5.93 14.01 -18.11
CA VAL A 345 4.95 13.59 -17.10
C VAL A 345 3.70 14.46 -17.20
N VAL A 346 2.58 13.85 -17.58
CA VAL A 346 1.24 14.43 -17.49
C VAL A 346 0.56 13.86 -16.25
N ALA A 347 0.57 14.64 -15.17
CA ALA A 347 -0.06 14.28 -13.91
C ALA A 347 -1.58 14.53 -13.99
N VAL A 348 -2.36 13.49 -13.72
CA VAL A 348 -3.82 13.57 -13.58
C VAL A 348 -4.15 13.27 -12.13
N PHE A 349 -4.52 14.28 -11.35
CA PHE A 349 -4.77 14.11 -9.92
C PHE A 349 -6.24 14.34 -9.56
N GLN A 350 -6.82 13.40 -8.83
CA GLN A 350 -8.13 13.53 -8.22
C GLN A 350 -8.01 13.61 -6.70
N PRO A 351 -8.25 14.79 -6.09
CA PRO A 351 -8.29 14.89 -4.64
C PRO A 351 -9.40 14.00 -4.07
N HIS A 352 -9.13 13.35 -2.94
CA HIS A 352 -10.06 12.44 -2.28
C HIS A 352 -10.47 13.00 -0.92
N ARG A 353 -11.78 13.19 -0.71
CA ARG A 353 -12.43 13.88 0.43
C ARG A 353 -12.18 15.40 0.48
N TYR A 354 -13.19 16.15 0.91
CA TYR A 354 -13.08 17.59 1.11
C TYR A 354 -12.25 17.89 2.37
N SER A 355 -12.47 17.14 3.45
CA SER A 355 -11.72 17.28 4.71
C SER A 355 -10.21 17.21 4.49
N ARG A 356 -9.74 16.15 3.82
CA ARG A 356 -8.31 15.95 3.48
C ARG A 356 -7.77 17.04 2.57
N THR A 357 -8.53 17.44 1.55
CA THR A 357 -8.11 18.51 0.62
C THR A 357 -7.97 19.85 1.36
N SER A 358 -8.84 20.12 2.33
CA SER A 358 -8.75 21.31 3.18
C SER A 358 -7.52 21.27 4.08
N GLU A 359 -7.29 20.14 4.76
CA GLU A 359 -6.20 19.96 5.71
C GLU A 359 -4.83 20.10 5.05
N PHE A 360 -4.68 19.52 3.85
CA PHE A 360 -3.39 19.42 3.16
C PHE A 360 -3.31 20.26 1.89
N LEU A 361 -4.06 21.35 1.78
CA LEU A 361 -4.13 22.15 0.56
C LEU A 361 -2.75 22.58 0.05
N ASP A 362 -1.93 23.16 0.95
CA ASP A 362 -0.60 23.66 0.60
C ASP A 362 0.36 22.50 0.31
N ALA A 363 0.31 21.43 1.11
CA ALA A 363 1.14 20.25 0.92
C ALA A 363 0.84 19.54 -0.41
N PHE A 364 -0.44 19.45 -0.83
CA PHE A 364 -0.80 18.95 -2.15
C PHE A 364 -0.27 19.88 -3.26
N ALA A 365 -0.37 21.19 -3.08
CA ALA A 365 0.11 22.14 -4.07
C ALA A 365 1.62 21.98 -4.30
N GLU A 366 2.41 21.80 -3.24
CA GLU A 366 3.84 21.50 -3.31
C GLU A 366 4.14 20.13 -3.93
N ALA A 367 3.39 19.09 -3.53
CA ALA A 367 3.59 17.74 -4.02
C ALA A 367 3.38 17.60 -5.54
N LEU A 368 2.47 18.40 -6.12
CA LEU A 368 2.07 18.33 -7.53
C LEU A 368 3.01 19.08 -8.50
N LEU A 369 4.05 19.75 -8.00
CA LEU A 369 4.91 20.62 -8.83
C LEU A 369 5.85 19.87 -9.78
N ASN A 370 6.16 18.60 -9.50
CA ASN A 370 7.12 17.81 -10.25
C ASN A 370 6.48 17.07 -11.44
N CYS A 371 5.85 17.84 -12.33
CA CYS A 371 5.30 17.37 -13.60
C CYS A 371 5.46 18.45 -14.68
N ASP A 372 5.25 18.06 -15.94
CA ASP A 372 5.24 18.98 -17.09
C ASP A 372 3.84 19.57 -17.31
N VAL A 373 2.81 18.74 -17.09
CA VAL A 373 1.40 19.12 -17.18
C VAL A 373 0.66 18.57 -15.97
N LEU A 374 -0.19 19.40 -15.37
CA LEU A 374 -1.10 19.03 -14.30
C LEU A 374 -2.56 19.18 -14.74
N LEU A 375 -3.33 18.09 -14.64
CA LEU A 375 -4.77 18.06 -14.84
C LEU A 375 -5.44 17.68 -13.52
N LEU A 376 -6.29 18.56 -13.00
CA LEU A 376 -7.01 18.34 -11.75
C LEU A 376 -8.45 17.91 -12.03
N ALA A 377 -8.83 16.75 -11.52
CA ALA A 377 -10.20 16.27 -11.55
C ALA A 377 -11.04 16.90 -10.42
N PRO A 378 -12.39 16.84 -10.48
CA PRO A 378 -13.24 17.20 -9.35
C PRO A 378 -12.93 16.34 -8.12
N ILE A 379 -13.05 16.93 -6.93
CA ILE A 379 -12.86 16.23 -5.66
C ILE A 379 -13.82 15.03 -5.59
N TYR A 380 -13.27 13.84 -5.35
CA TYR A 380 -14.06 12.67 -5.03
C TYR A 380 -14.51 12.75 -3.58
N SER A 381 -15.81 12.99 -3.33
CA SER A 381 -16.31 13.31 -1.99
C SER A 381 -16.20 12.17 -0.98
N ALA A 382 -16.23 10.92 -1.45
CA ALA A 382 -16.34 9.72 -0.61
C ALA A 382 -17.48 9.79 0.43
N GLY A 383 -18.57 10.50 0.11
CA GLY A 383 -19.74 10.69 0.98
C GLY A 383 -19.72 11.96 1.83
N GLU A 384 -18.67 12.77 1.79
CA GLU A 384 -18.63 14.06 2.48
C GLU A 384 -19.47 15.14 1.78
N SER A 385 -20.04 16.04 2.58
CA SER A 385 -20.61 17.28 2.07
C SER A 385 -19.49 18.23 1.61
N PRO A 386 -19.69 19.02 0.54
CA PRO A 386 -18.73 20.04 0.13
C PRO A 386 -18.42 21.02 1.27
N LEU A 387 -17.15 21.41 1.38
CA LEU A 387 -16.68 22.44 2.31
C LEU A 387 -16.51 23.78 1.57
N GLU A 388 -16.89 24.88 2.22
CA GLU A 388 -16.75 26.22 1.64
C GLU A 388 -15.27 26.54 1.37
N GLY A 389 -14.97 27.03 0.16
CA GLY A 389 -13.60 27.37 -0.25
C GLY A 389 -12.71 26.17 -0.65
N VAL A 390 -13.17 24.93 -0.45
CA VAL A 390 -12.39 23.72 -0.76
C VAL A 390 -12.82 23.15 -2.10
N SER A 391 -11.93 23.22 -3.09
CA SER A 391 -12.18 22.70 -4.43
C SER A 391 -10.87 22.43 -5.17
N SER A 392 -10.93 21.65 -6.25
CA SER A 392 -9.80 21.48 -7.17
C SER A 392 -9.36 22.82 -7.80
N HIS A 393 -10.27 23.79 -7.91
CA HIS A 393 -9.96 25.16 -8.34
C HIS A 393 -9.14 25.93 -7.29
N ALA A 394 -9.46 25.77 -6.00
CA ALA A 394 -8.66 26.35 -4.91
C ALA A 394 -7.25 25.75 -4.88
N LEU A 395 -7.15 24.42 -5.04
CA LEU A 395 -5.85 23.73 -5.17
C LEU A 395 -5.07 24.24 -6.39
N ALA A 396 -5.73 24.38 -7.55
CA ALA A 396 -5.12 24.96 -8.75
C ALA A 396 -4.57 26.36 -8.52
N GLN A 397 -5.28 27.19 -7.75
CA GLN A 397 -4.83 28.53 -7.42
C GLN A 397 -3.57 28.50 -6.56
N GLN A 398 -3.46 27.58 -5.60
CA GLN A 398 -2.24 27.42 -4.80
C GLN A 398 -1.07 26.93 -5.65
N VAL A 399 -1.28 25.92 -6.51
CA VAL A 399 -0.24 25.45 -7.44
C VAL A 399 0.25 26.58 -8.35
N ARG A 400 -0.64 27.40 -8.91
CA ARG A 400 -0.27 28.55 -9.75
C ARG A 400 0.50 29.63 -9.00
N GLN A 401 0.30 29.77 -7.69
CA GLN A 401 1.11 30.69 -6.88
C GLN A 401 2.53 30.17 -6.70
N LEU A 402 2.70 28.86 -6.51
CA LEU A 402 4.00 28.22 -6.31
C LEU A 402 4.79 28.08 -7.63
N LYS A 403 4.10 27.81 -8.74
CA LYS A 403 4.72 27.57 -10.06
C LYS A 403 3.85 28.13 -11.20
N PRO A 404 3.87 29.45 -11.44
CA PRO A 404 3.00 30.12 -12.41
C PRO A 404 3.13 29.62 -13.86
N GLU A 405 4.29 29.05 -14.21
CA GLU A 405 4.61 28.54 -15.55
C GLU A 405 4.14 27.10 -15.79
N LEU A 406 3.68 26.38 -14.76
CA LEU A 406 3.19 25.02 -14.91
C LEU A 406 1.92 24.99 -15.76
N GLN A 407 1.89 24.15 -16.81
CA GLN A 407 0.68 23.95 -17.59
C GLN A 407 -0.37 23.23 -16.73
N LEU A 408 -1.40 23.97 -16.29
CA LEU A 408 -2.41 23.48 -15.37
C LEU A 408 -3.83 23.71 -15.90
N GLN A 409 -4.60 22.62 -16.00
CA GLN A 409 -6.04 22.67 -16.27
C GLN A 409 -6.82 22.00 -15.12
N VAL A 410 -8.06 22.45 -14.92
CA VAL A 410 -9.00 21.88 -13.97
C VAL A 410 -10.22 21.46 -14.74
N ALA A 411 -10.72 20.26 -14.48
CA ALA A 411 -11.96 19.76 -15.05
C ALA A 411 -13.07 19.80 -14.00
N ASP A 412 -14.28 20.19 -14.41
CA ASP A 412 -15.48 20.17 -13.58
C ASP A 412 -16.19 18.82 -13.61
N THR A 413 -15.87 17.98 -14.59
CA THR A 413 -16.39 16.61 -14.71
C THR A 413 -15.30 15.63 -15.12
N LEU A 414 -15.52 14.34 -14.89
CA LEU A 414 -14.61 13.31 -15.42
C LEU A 414 -14.60 13.26 -16.95
N ASP A 415 -15.72 13.55 -17.61
CA ASP A 415 -15.76 13.53 -19.08
C ASP A 415 -14.91 14.66 -19.66
N GLU A 416 -14.99 15.86 -19.07
CA GLU A 416 -14.09 16.97 -19.41
C GLU A 416 -12.62 16.62 -19.12
N LEU A 417 -12.33 15.93 -18.01
CA LEU A 417 -10.98 15.47 -17.71
C LEU A 417 -10.44 14.56 -18.82
N ILE A 418 -11.27 13.64 -19.33
CA ILE A 418 -10.89 12.78 -20.46
C ILE A 418 -10.55 13.63 -21.69
N GLU A 419 -11.39 14.59 -22.05
CA GLU A 419 -11.14 15.49 -23.19
C GLU A 419 -9.84 16.28 -23.02
N GLN A 420 -9.57 16.79 -21.82
CA GLN A 420 -8.33 17.49 -21.49
C GLN A 420 -7.10 16.58 -21.63
N VAL A 421 -7.16 15.35 -21.11
CA VAL A 421 -6.09 14.34 -21.29
C VAL A 421 -5.84 14.08 -22.77
N GLN A 422 -6.89 13.86 -23.57
CA GLN A 422 -6.77 13.60 -25.00
C GLN A 422 -6.14 14.76 -25.78
N THR A 423 -6.43 15.99 -25.36
CA THR A 423 -6.00 17.22 -26.04
C THR A 423 -4.59 17.64 -25.67
N VAL A 424 -4.20 17.50 -24.39
CA VAL A 424 -2.95 18.05 -23.86
C VAL A 424 -1.80 17.04 -23.89
N SER A 425 -2.10 15.74 -23.74
CA SER A 425 -1.06 14.71 -23.80
C SER A 425 -0.59 14.46 -25.23
N LEU A 426 0.68 14.15 -25.39
CA LEU A 426 1.37 13.87 -26.65
C LEU A 426 1.84 12.42 -26.68
N ALA A 427 2.21 11.91 -27.86
CA ALA A 427 2.88 10.62 -27.95
C ALA A 427 4.16 10.61 -27.10
N ASP A 428 4.50 9.46 -26.54
CA ASP A 428 5.59 9.24 -25.59
C ASP A 428 5.44 9.94 -24.22
N ASP A 429 4.30 10.55 -23.92
CA ASP A 429 4.00 11.00 -22.56
C ASP A 429 3.70 9.82 -21.63
N LEU A 430 4.08 9.98 -20.36
CA LEU A 430 3.51 9.25 -19.24
C LEU A 430 2.31 10.03 -18.71
N VAL A 431 1.11 9.48 -18.89
CA VAL A 431 -0.12 9.97 -18.26
C VAL A 431 -0.32 9.19 -16.98
N LEU A 432 -0.13 9.87 -15.85
CA LEU A 432 -0.14 9.28 -14.52
C LEU A 432 -1.40 9.70 -13.77
N ALA A 433 -2.36 8.79 -13.65
CA ALA A 433 -3.59 8.95 -12.89
C ALA A 433 -3.35 8.63 -11.41
N MET A 434 -3.51 9.62 -10.54
CA MET A 434 -3.30 9.51 -9.09
C MET A 434 -4.58 9.83 -8.34
N GLY A 435 -4.99 8.93 -7.45
CA GLY A 435 -6.09 9.16 -6.52
C GLY A 435 -6.79 7.86 -6.08
N ALA A 436 -7.48 7.93 -4.95
CA ALA A 436 -8.23 6.81 -4.38
C ALA A 436 -9.71 6.73 -4.85
N GLY A 437 -10.15 7.69 -5.66
CA GLY A 437 -11.51 7.78 -6.20
C GLY A 437 -11.72 7.01 -7.50
N ASP A 438 -12.54 7.57 -8.38
CA ASP A 438 -12.94 6.99 -9.67
C ASP A 438 -12.06 7.42 -10.86
N VAL A 439 -10.97 8.16 -10.61
CA VAL A 439 -9.94 8.49 -11.61
C VAL A 439 -9.25 7.24 -12.19
N ASN A 440 -9.25 6.11 -11.47
CA ASN A 440 -8.78 4.81 -11.97
C ASN A 440 -9.55 4.29 -13.20
N SER A 441 -10.71 4.90 -13.52
CA SER A 441 -11.47 4.59 -14.73
C SER A 441 -10.91 5.24 -15.99
N LEU A 442 -9.86 6.08 -15.86
CA LEU A 442 -9.23 6.83 -16.97
C LEU A 442 -8.89 5.91 -18.15
N TRP A 443 -8.18 4.82 -17.89
CA TRP A 443 -7.80 3.85 -18.93
C TRP A 443 -9.01 3.31 -19.70
N GLN A 444 -10.03 2.83 -18.98
CA GLN A 444 -11.23 2.23 -19.58
C GLN A 444 -12.03 3.26 -20.40
N ARG A 445 -12.07 4.52 -19.93
CA ARG A 445 -12.75 5.62 -20.63
C ARG A 445 -12.01 6.00 -21.92
N LEU A 446 -10.68 6.09 -21.87
CA LEU A 446 -9.85 6.36 -23.05
C LEU A 446 -10.00 5.24 -24.11
N GLU A 447 -9.97 3.98 -23.70
CA GLU A 447 -10.14 2.84 -24.61
C GLU A 447 -11.54 2.84 -25.27
N ARG A 448 -12.61 3.13 -24.51
CA ARG A 448 -13.97 3.19 -25.06
C ARG A 448 -14.12 4.33 -26.07
N SER A 449 -13.55 5.50 -25.79
CA SER A 449 -13.63 6.67 -26.68
C SER A 449 -13.07 6.38 -28.07
N GLU A 450 -12.04 5.53 -28.15
CA GLU A 450 -11.44 5.08 -29.40
C GLU A 450 -12.37 4.13 -30.17
N ARG A 451 -12.99 3.16 -29.48
CA ARG A 451 -13.94 2.22 -30.11
C ARG A 451 -15.21 2.90 -30.61
N SER A 452 -15.67 3.97 -29.97
CA SER A 452 -16.82 4.77 -30.41
C SER A 452 -16.53 5.70 -31.60
N ASN A 453 -15.26 5.88 -31.98
CA ASN A 453 -14.85 6.74 -33.08
C ASN A 453 -13.92 6.00 -34.07
N PRO A 454 -14.43 5.02 -34.83
CA PRO A 454 -13.63 4.13 -35.69
C PRO A 454 -13.02 4.80 -36.94
N ALA A 455 -13.14 6.12 -37.09
CA ALA A 455 -12.75 6.84 -38.31
C ALA A 455 -11.23 7.09 -38.47
N SER A 456 -10.35 6.48 -37.66
CA SER A 456 -8.89 6.69 -37.77
C SER A 456 -8.05 5.43 -38.03
N THR A 457 -8.64 4.25 -38.15
CA THR A 457 -7.91 2.99 -38.37
C THR A 457 -7.71 2.60 -39.85
N ALA A 458 -7.93 3.52 -40.79
CA ALA A 458 -7.57 3.32 -42.19
C ALA A 458 -6.41 4.25 -42.57
N VAL A 459 -5.19 3.72 -42.53
CA VAL A 459 -4.08 3.90 -43.49
C VAL A 459 -2.83 3.27 -42.86
N THR A 460 -2.55 2.01 -43.18
CA THR A 460 -1.29 1.59 -43.82
C THR A 460 -1.50 0.18 -44.37
N VAL A 461 -1.41 0.04 -45.69
CA VAL A 461 -1.20 -1.24 -46.41
C VAL A 461 0.30 -1.40 -46.59
#